data_AF-A0A071MCW7-F1
#
_entry.id   AF-A0A071MCW7-F1
#
_cell.length_a   1.000
_cell.length_b   1.000
_cell.length_c   1.000
_cell.angle_alpha   90.00
_cell.angle_beta   90.00
_cell.angle_gamma   90.00
#
_symmetry.space_group_name_H-M   'P 1'
#
loop_
_entity.id
_entity.type
_entity.pdbx_description
1 polymer ?
#
loop_
_entity_poly.entity_id
_entity_poly.type
_entity_poly.pdbx_seq_one_letter_code
_entity_poly.pdbx_strand_id
1 'polypeptide(L)'
;MTDSSDNEASVNQLTRAGRSRRDALRLGGAAALGAALGGGALFGHATPALAQAGSDGVLAPNEPLNILIVNYDGGTLLDFAGPSEIFHRLPNTNVRYASLDGGNVTLEFGVVYGNTERLADIEKTDLILVPGGSDLSAPMRPAYQAQIRRLAQGAKHVTSVCNGSLVLAATGVLNGKRSACHWAFVNKLAEYGAIPVPERFVEDDDGRFMSGGGVTAGIDFALRVAAKLRGQRAAEFTQLVIEYDPAPPFHSGHPRDARPEVIAMVDKELPGASRGLARIPGVR
;
A
#
# COMPACT_ATOMS: atom_id res chain seq x y z
N MET A 1 7.40 73.57 4.42
CA MET A 1 8.15 72.95 3.30
C MET A 1 7.23 71.93 2.68
N THR A 2 7.03 72.06 1.38
CA THR A 2 5.83 71.66 0.61
C THR A 2 5.77 70.19 0.22
N ASP A 3 4.54 69.85 -0.16
CA ASP A 3 3.88 68.59 -0.44
C ASP A 3 4.10 68.01 -1.86
N SER A 4 3.68 66.74 -2.02
CA SER A 4 3.14 66.03 -3.22
C SER A 4 4.01 65.36 -4.32
N SER A 5 3.59 64.10 -4.59
CA SER A 5 3.34 63.38 -5.88
C SER A 5 4.46 62.70 -6.70
N ASP A 6 4.31 61.37 -6.82
CA ASP A 6 4.35 60.45 -8.00
C ASP A 6 5.11 60.83 -9.28
N ASN A 7 5.92 59.88 -9.80
CA ASN A 7 5.63 59.23 -11.11
C ASN A 7 6.58 58.04 -11.41
N GLU A 8 6.04 57.02 -12.09
CA GLU A 8 6.75 55.86 -12.65
C GLU A 8 7.64 56.21 -13.86
N ALA A 9 8.69 55.40 -14.11
CA ALA A 9 8.82 54.54 -15.31
C ALA A 9 10.27 54.32 -15.80
N SER A 10 10.59 53.02 -16.01
CA SER A 10 11.37 52.46 -17.14
C SER A 10 12.92 52.36 -17.13
N VAL A 11 13.37 51.09 -17.16
CA VAL A 11 14.33 50.48 -18.13
C VAL A 11 15.82 50.90 -18.07
N ASN A 12 16.74 49.99 -17.70
CA ASN A 12 17.53 49.12 -18.62
C ASN A 12 18.72 48.39 -17.95
N GLN A 13 18.94 47.16 -18.42
CA GLN A 13 20.16 46.31 -18.49
C GLN A 13 21.45 46.66 -17.70
N LEU A 14 21.99 45.64 -17.03
CA LEU A 14 23.43 45.52 -16.73
C LEU A 14 23.98 44.15 -17.15
N THR A 15 25.24 44.22 -17.60
CA THR A 15 26.00 43.27 -18.42
C THR A 15 27.19 42.68 -17.64
N ARG A 16 27.79 41.62 -18.21
CA ARG A 16 29.19 41.13 -18.05
C ARG A 16 29.62 40.55 -16.69
N ALA A 17 29.96 39.27 -16.63
CA ALA A 17 31.22 38.63 -17.05
C ALA A 17 32.36 38.73 -16.01
N GLY A 18 32.70 37.58 -15.42
CA GLY A 18 33.97 37.35 -14.72
C GLY A 18 34.62 36.07 -15.26
N ARG A 19 35.74 36.22 -15.97
CA ARG A 19 36.71 35.15 -16.31
C ARG A 19 38.01 35.44 -15.56
N SER A 20 38.63 34.41 -14.98
CA SER A 20 40.09 34.28 -14.81
C SER A 20 40.42 32.79 -14.67
N ARG A 21 40.89 32.11 -15.74
CA ARG A 21 42.29 31.81 -16.15
C ARG A 21 42.96 30.74 -15.26
N ARG A 22 43.03 29.47 -15.72
CA ARG A 22 44.14 28.81 -16.48
C ARG A 22 45.24 28.29 -15.52
N ASP A 23 45.84 27.11 -15.64
CA ASP A 23 45.79 26.01 -16.61
C ASP A 23 46.56 24.79 -16.02
N ALA A 24 46.42 23.66 -16.71
CA ALA A 24 47.40 22.57 -16.86
C ALA A 24 47.25 21.33 -15.97
N LEU A 25 46.64 20.29 -16.54
CA LEU A 25 47.41 19.12 -16.99
C LEU A 25 46.59 18.34 -18.03
N ARG A 26 47.04 18.40 -19.28
CA ARG A 26 46.71 17.44 -20.33
C ARG A 26 47.93 16.57 -20.56
N LEU A 27 47.73 15.25 -20.46
CA LEU A 27 48.40 14.15 -21.16
C LEU A 27 47.69 12.91 -20.59
N GLY A 28 46.87 12.16 -21.32
CA GLY A 28 47.10 11.57 -22.63
C GLY A 28 47.16 10.05 -22.42
N GLY A 29 46.20 9.30 -22.96
CA GLY A 29 46.22 7.84 -22.87
C GLY A 29 44.83 7.23 -23.01
N ALA A 30 44.59 6.59 -24.14
CA ALA A 30 43.35 5.89 -24.46
C ALA A 30 43.12 4.68 -23.54
N ALA A 31 41.89 4.54 -23.04
CA ALA A 31 41.32 3.25 -22.70
C ALA A 31 39.81 3.32 -22.98
N ALA A 32 39.42 2.76 -24.13
CA ALA A 32 38.04 2.45 -24.40
C ALA A 32 37.60 1.35 -23.44
N LEU A 33 36.75 1.67 -22.46
CA LEU A 33 35.85 0.69 -21.86
C LEU A 33 34.42 1.16 -22.10
N GLY A 34 33.82 0.58 -23.14
CA GLY A 34 32.39 0.55 -23.27
C GLY A 34 31.80 -0.28 -22.14
N ALA A 35 30.95 0.34 -21.34
CA ALA A 35 29.93 -0.35 -20.58
C ALA A 35 28.70 0.55 -20.59
N ALA A 36 27.86 0.35 -21.60
CA ALA A 36 26.49 0.81 -21.56
C ALA A 36 25.81 0.06 -20.41
N LEU A 37 25.76 0.67 -19.23
CA LEU A 37 24.87 0.23 -18.15
C LEU A 37 23.44 0.58 -18.56
N GLY A 38 22.90 -0.24 -19.46
CA GLY A 38 21.47 -0.28 -19.76
C GLY A 38 20.73 -0.83 -18.54
N GLY A 39 20.42 0.03 -17.57
CA GLY A 39 19.61 -0.32 -16.39
C GLY A 39 18.16 -0.68 -16.70
N GLY A 40 17.73 -0.64 -17.97
CA GLY A 40 16.34 -0.86 -18.37
C GLY A 40 15.90 -2.32 -18.51
N ALA A 41 16.80 -3.31 -18.38
CA ALA A 41 16.49 -4.71 -18.71
C ALA A 41 16.48 -5.69 -17.52
N LEU A 42 16.81 -5.26 -16.30
CA LEU A 42 17.02 -6.21 -15.19
C LEU A 42 15.73 -6.83 -14.62
N PHE A 43 14.54 -6.28 -14.92
CA PHE A 43 13.27 -6.82 -14.42
C PHE A 43 12.18 -6.94 -15.51
N GLY A 44 12.58 -6.89 -16.79
CA GLY A 44 11.68 -7.14 -17.91
C GLY A 44 11.48 -8.64 -18.12
N HIS A 45 10.32 -9.16 -17.73
CA HIS A 45 9.82 -10.51 -18.03
C HIS A 45 10.56 -11.68 -17.34
N ALA A 46 10.39 -11.80 -16.02
CA ALA A 46 10.70 -13.02 -15.26
C ALA A 46 9.73 -14.19 -15.54
N THR A 47 9.19 -14.31 -16.75
CA THR A 47 8.14 -15.26 -17.12
C THR A 47 8.60 -16.71 -17.35
N PRO A 48 9.83 -17.05 -17.79
CA PRO A 48 10.11 -18.44 -18.14
C PRO A 48 10.39 -19.35 -16.93
N ALA A 49 10.99 -18.85 -15.85
CA ALA A 49 11.37 -19.69 -14.70
C ALA A 49 10.18 -20.10 -13.81
N LEU A 50 9.21 -19.21 -13.62
CA LEU A 50 8.02 -19.47 -12.80
C LEU A 50 6.93 -20.28 -13.54
N ALA A 51 6.90 -20.22 -14.88
CA ALA A 51 5.89 -20.91 -15.69
C ALA A 51 6.11 -22.43 -15.84
N GLN A 52 7.33 -22.94 -15.58
CA GLN A 52 7.68 -24.35 -15.76
C GLN A 52 7.47 -25.24 -14.52
N ALA A 53 7.04 -24.67 -13.40
CA ALA A 53 6.95 -25.37 -12.12
C ALA A 53 5.49 -25.74 -11.77
N GLY A 54 5.23 -27.02 -11.48
CA GLY A 54 3.94 -27.47 -10.93
C GLY A 54 3.55 -26.66 -9.68
N SER A 55 2.31 -26.17 -9.65
CA SER A 55 1.85 -25.20 -8.65
C SER A 55 1.01 -25.88 -7.56
N ASP A 56 1.45 -25.74 -6.30
CA ASP A 56 0.63 -26.03 -5.11
C ASP A 56 -0.35 -24.86 -4.79
N GLY A 57 -0.37 -23.81 -5.62
CA GLY A 57 -1.29 -22.69 -5.51
C GLY A 57 -2.66 -22.97 -6.10
N VAL A 58 -3.68 -22.23 -5.64
CA VAL A 58 -5.08 -22.40 -6.09
C VAL A 58 -5.25 -22.07 -7.58
N LEU A 59 -4.43 -21.17 -8.13
CA LEU A 59 -4.49 -20.78 -9.54
C LEU A 59 -3.21 -21.19 -10.26
N ALA A 60 -3.37 -21.75 -11.47
CA ALA A 60 -2.23 -22.10 -12.32
C ALA A 60 -1.44 -20.83 -12.70
N PRO A 61 -0.10 -20.92 -12.92
CA PRO A 61 0.73 -19.75 -13.24
C PRO A 61 0.30 -18.98 -14.50
N ASN A 62 -0.38 -19.64 -15.44
CA ASN A 62 -0.87 -19.07 -16.68
C ASN A 62 -2.32 -18.57 -16.60
N GLU A 63 -3.04 -18.78 -15.50
CA GLU A 63 -4.39 -18.25 -15.32
C GLU A 63 -4.34 -16.76 -14.96
N PRO A 64 -5.04 -15.85 -15.67
CA PRO A 64 -5.04 -14.43 -15.34
C PRO A 64 -5.56 -14.15 -13.93
N LEU A 65 -4.87 -13.29 -13.18
CA LEU A 65 -5.31 -12.80 -11.88
C LEU A 65 -5.42 -11.27 -11.93
N ASN A 66 -6.63 -10.75 -11.77
CA ASN A 66 -6.88 -9.30 -11.70
C ASN A 66 -7.03 -8.87 -10.25
N ILE A 67 -6.18 -7.94 -9.84
CA ILE A 67 -6.16 -7.38 -8.49
C ILE A 67 -6.53 -5.91 -8.59
N LEU A 68 -7.51 -5.48 -7.80
CA LEU A 68 -7.92 -4.09 -7.71
C LEU A 68 -7.60 -3.54 -6.33
N ILE A 69 -6.74 -2.53 -6.30
CA ILE A 69 -6.41 -1.75 -5.11
C ILE A 69 -7.28 -0.49 -5.11
N VAL A 70 -8.10 -0.31 -4.08
CA VAL A 70 -9.07 0.79 -4.01
C VAL A 70 -8.59 1.90 -3.07
N ASN A 71 -8.07 2.97 -3.66
CA ASN A 71 -7.51 4.11 -2.97
C ASN A 71 -8.56 5.21 -2.73
N TYR A 72 -8.23 6.14 -1.85
CA TYR A 72 -9.05 7.28 -1.46
C TYR A 72 -8.17 8.35 -0.79
N ASP A 73 -8.69 9.58 -0.70
CA ASP A 73 -8.00 10.67 0.00
C ASP A 73 -7.83 10.35 1.49
N GLY A 74 -6.63 10.57 2.02
CA GLY A 74 -6.27 10.23 3.40
C GLY A 74 -5.89 8.75 3.62
N GLY A 75 -5.81 7.95 2.55
CA GLY A 75 -5.29 6.59 2.61
C GLY A 75 -3.80 6.53 2.98
N THR A 76 -3.38 5.44 3.61
CA THR A 76 -1.97 5.19 3.95
C THR A 76 -1.25 4.55 2.77
N LEU A 77 -0.21 5.21 2.24
CA LEU A 77 0.54 4.72 1.08
C LEU A 77 1.08 3.30 1.29
N LEU A 78 1.67 3.04 2.45
CA LEU A 78 2.35 1.78 2.72
C LEU A 78 1.38 0.59 2.79
N ASP A 79 0.11 0.83 3.13
CA ASP A 79 -0.92 -0.20 3.24
C ASP A 79 -1.21 -0.88 1.91
N PHE A 80 -1.01 -0.17 0.78
CA PHE A 80 -1.14 -0.76 -0.55
C PHE A 80 0.17 -0.84 -1.33
N ALA A 81 1.16 0.01 -1.05
CA ALA A 81 2.46 -0.07 -1.72
C ALA A 81 3.18 -1.38 -1.41
N GLY A 82 3.12 -1.84 -0.15
CA GLY A 82 3.67 -3.14 0.25
C GLY A 82 3.03 -4.31 -0.50
N PRO A 83 1.70 -4.49 -0.42
CA PRO A 83 1.02 -5.51 -1.21
C PRO A 83 1.22 -5.40 -2.71
N SER A 84 1.18 -4.18 -3.25
CA SER A 84 1.38 -3.92 -4.67
C SER A 84 2.73 -4.43 -5.17
N GLU A 85 3.80 -4.17 -4.42
CA GLU A 85 5.15 -4.61 -4.76
C GLU A 85 5.26 -6.14 -4.89
N ILE A 86 4.57 -6.86 -4.00
CA ILE A 86 4.48 -8.33 -4.05
C ILE A 86 3.64 -8.78 -5.25
N PHE A 87 2.45 -8.20 -5.42
CA PHE A 87 1.48 -8.64 -6.42
C PHE A 87 1.96 -8.43 -7.87
N HIS A 88 2.72 -7.37 -8.16
CA HIS A 88 3.29 -7.16 -9.50
C HIS A 88 4.33 -8.22 -9.91
N ARG A 89 4.89 -8.97 -8.95
CA ARG A 89 5.87 -10.04 -9.21
C ARG A 89 5.25 -11.41 -9.41
N LEU A 90 3.93 -11.51 -9.22
CA LEU A 90 3.21 -12.77 -9.43
C LEU A 90 3.00 -13.06 -10.91
N PRO A 91 3.12 -14.34 -11.34
CA PRO A 91 2.84 -14.74 -12.72
C PRO A 91 1.43 -14.34 -13.17
N ASN A 92 1.32 -13.91 -14.43
CA ASN A 92 0.06 -13.52 -15.11
C ASN A 92 -0.91 -12.71 -14.22
N THR A 93 -0.37 -11.70 -13.53
CA THR A 93 -1.13 -10.88 -12.58
C THR A 93 -1.19 -9.44 -13.08
N ASN A 94 -2.40 -8.89 -13.12
CA ASN A 94 -2.71 -7.52 -13.49
C ASN A 94 -3.17 -6.76 -12.25
N VAL A 95 -2.37 -5.79 -11.80
CA VAL A 95 -2.69 -4.95 -10.64
C VAL A 95 -3.18 -3.60 -11.12
N ARG A 96 -4.37 -3.23 -10.70
CA ARG A 96 -5.08 -2.00 -11.06
C ARG A 96 -5.34 -1.17 -9.81
N TYR A 97 -5.46 0.14 -10.00
CA TYR A 97 -5.71 1.08 -8.91
C TYR A 97 -6.94 1.91 -9.24
N ALA A 98 -7.83 2.05 -8.29
CA ALA A 98 -9.07 2.80 -8.48
C ALA A 98 -9.36 3.73 -7.33
N SER A 99 -10.11 4.79 -7.62
CA SER A 99 -10.69 5.69 -6.62
C SER A 99 -12.13 6.01 -7.00
N LEU A 100 -12.87 6.70 -6.13
CA LEU A 100 -14.29 6.97 -6.36
C LEU A 100 -14.56 7.59 -7.73
N ASP A 101 -13.83 8.65 -8.04
CA ASP A 101 -14.01 9.47 -9.25
C ASP A 101 -12.91 9.23 -10.30
N GLY A 102 -11.89 8.42 -9.97
CA GLY A 102 -10.70 8.24 -10.79
C GLY A 102 -9.75 9.44 -10.68
N GLY A 103 -8.66 9.42 -11.44
CA GLY A 103 -7.66 10.49 -11.44
C GLY A 103 -6.74 10.41 -10.22
N ASN A 104 -6.44 11.57 -9.62
CA ASN A 104 -5.47 11.67 -8.53
C ASN A 104 -6.16 11.60 -7.16
N VAL A 105 -5.52 10.90 -6.22
CA VAL A 105 -5.89 10.90 -4.80
C VAL A 105 -4.75 11.48 -3.97
N THR A 106 -5.09 12.25 -2.94
CA THR A 106 -4.12 12.80 -1.99
C THR A 106 -4.11 11.92 -0.74
N LEU A 107 -3.07 11.11 -0.61
CA LEU A 107 -2.84 10.23 0.53
C LEU A 107 -2.39 11.04 1.75
N GLU A 108 -2.23 10.35 2.88
CA GLU A 108 -1.64 10.96 4.05
C GLU A 108 -0.22 11.51 3.78
N PHE A 109 0.17 12.52 4.57
CA PHE A 109 1.42 13.25 4.42
C PHE A 109 1.60 13.97 3.06
N GLY A 110 0.51 14.13 2.29
CA GLY A 110 0.50 14.92 1.05
C GLY A 110 1.02 14.18 -0.19
N VAL A 111 1.21 12.86 -0.11
CA VAL A 111 1.60 12.07 -1.29
C VAL A 111 0.44 12.01 -2.27
N VAL A 112 0.66 12.42 -3.51
CA VAL A 112 -0.34 12.31 -4.58
C VAL A 112 -0.11 11.02 -5.36
N TYR A 113 -1.10 10.12 -5.34
CA TYR A 113 -1.11 8.93 -6.18
C TYR A 113 -2.06 9.14 -7.36
N GLY A 114 -1.52 9.06 -8.57
CA GLY A 114 -2.22 9.49 -9.79
C GLY A 114 -2.76 8.37 -10.68
N ASN A 115 -3.56 8.78 -11.67
CA ASN A 115 -4.09 7.91 -12.73
C ASN A 115 -4.88 6.70 -12.24
N THR A 116 -5.63 6.85 -11.16
CA THR A 116 -6.56 5.82 -10.70
C THR A 116 -7.76 5.74 -11.65
N GLU A 117 -8.26 4.53 -11.84
CA GLU A 117 -9.50 4.28 -12.57
C GLU A 117 -10.72 4.69 -11.73
N ARG A 118 -11.81 5.11 -12.39
CA ARG A 118 -13.05 5.42 -11.68
C ARG A 118 -13.72 4.12 -11.24
N LEU A 119 -14.03 3.97 -9.95
CA LEU A 119 -14.64 2.75 -9.40
C LEU A 119 -15.91 2.33 -10.15
N ALA A 120 -16.71 3.29 -10.61
CA ALA A 120 -17.93 3.03 -11.36
C ALA A 120 -17.70 2.38 -12.75
N ASP A 121 -16.51 2.53 -13.34
CA ASP A 121 -16.17 1.93 -14.64
C ASP A 121 -15.66 0.49 -14.52
N ILE A 122 -15.46 0.01 -13.30
CA ILE A 122 -14.88 -1.30 -13.05
C ILE A 122 -16.01 -2.32 -12.88
N GLU A 123 -16.12 -3.22 -13.85
CA GLU A 123 -17.16 -4.26 -13.84
C GLU A 123 -16.85 -5.38 -12.84
N LYS A 124 -15.62 -5.91 -12.86
CA LYS A 124 -15.19 -7.04 -12.03
C LYS A 124 -13.69 -7.02 -11.74
N THR A 125 -13.30 -7.76 -10.70
CA THR A 125 -11.91 -8.08 -10.32
C THR A 125 -11.90 -9.45 -9.64
N ASP A 126 -10.77 -10.14 -9.64
CA ASP A 126 -10.64 -11.43 -8.93
C ASP A 126 -10.36 -11.19 -7.44
N LEU A 127 -9.51 -10.22 -7.14
CA LEU A 127 -9.18 -9.77 -5.78
C LEU A 127 -9.42 -8.27 -5.64
N ILE A 128 -10.02 -7.85 -4.53
CA ILE A 128 -10.09 -6.44 -4.11
C ILE A 128 -9.26 -6.25 -2.85
N LEU A 129 -8.45 -5.19 -2.79
CA LEU A 129 -7.66 -4.78 -1.64
C LEU A 129 -8.08 -3.38 -1.19
N VAL A 130 -8.59 -3.28 0.04
CA VAL A 130 -8.91 -2.02 0.71
C VAL A 130 -7.80 -1.65 1.70
N PRO A 131 -6.95 -0.64 1.40
CA PRO A 131 -5.97 -0.14 2.36
C PRO A 131 -6.66 0.56 3.52
N GLY A 132 -5.91 0.82 4.58
CA GLY A 132 -6.30 1.74 5.64
C GLY A 132 -5.91 3.18 5.34
N GLY A 133 -6.08 4.03 6.35
CA GLY A 133 -5.75 5.44 6.29
C GLY A 133 -5.85 6.12 7.65
N SER A 134 -5.22 7.28 7.76
CA SER A 134 -5.40 8.19 8.89
C SER A 134 -6.76 8.91 8.85
N ASP A 135 -7.36 9.04 7.66
CA ASP A 135 -8.73 9.52 7.49
C ASP A 135 -9.58 8.52 6.70
N LEU A 136 -10.66 8.02 7.33
CA LEU A 136 -11.64 7.15 6.69
C LEU A 136 -12.90 7.91 6.24
N SER A 137 -12.92 9.24 6.31
CA SER A 137 -14.09 10.06 5.97
C SER A 137 -14.56 9.86 4.53
N ALA A 138 -13.63 9.74 3.58
CA ALA A 138 -13.91 9.46 2.17
C ALA A 138 -14.48 8.05 1.95
N PRO A 139 -13.80 6.95 2.37
CA PRO A 139 -14.28 5.59 2.11
C PRO A 139 -15.53 5.21 2.92
N MET A 140 -15.86 5.96 3.97
CA MET A 140 -17.10 5.76 4.74
C MET A 140 -18.34 6.43 4.13
N ARG A 141 -18.20 7.18 3.02
CA ARG A 141 -19.36 7.78 2.33
C ARG A 141 -20.20 6.68 1.65
N PRO A 142 -21.53 6.83 1.60
CA PRO A 142 -22.42 5.84 0.96
C PRO A 142 -22.03 5.49 -0.49
N ALA A 143 -21.60 6.49 -1.28
CA ALA A 143 -21.19 6.27 -2.66
C ALA A 143 -19.96 5.36 -2.77
N TYR A 144 -18.96 5.54 -1.90
CA TYR A 144 -17.77 4.70 -1.86
C TYR A 144 -18.11 3.28 -1.41
N GLN A 145 -18.82 3.16 -0.28
CA GLN A 145 -19.24 1.86 0.27
C GLN A 145 -20.10 1.06 -0.71
N ALA A 146 -20.97 1.71 -1.48
CA ALA A 146 -21.77 1.05 -2.51
C ALA A 146 -20.89 0.42 -3.60
N GLN A 147 -19.84 1.11 -4.05
CA GLN A 147 -18.90 0.56 -5.02
C GLN A 147 -18.08 -0.59 -4.44
N ILE A 148 -17.58 -0.44 -3.20
CA ILE A 148 -16.84 -1.51 -2.51
C ILE A 148 -17.70 -2.75 -2.34
N ARG A 149 -18.95 -2.60 -1.89
CA ARG A 149 -19.90 -3.70 -1.75
C ARG A 149 -20.15 -4.41 -3.07
N ARG A 150 -20.41 -3.63 -4.14
CA ARG A 150 -20.66 -4.16 -5.49
C ARG A 150 -19.49 -5.01 -5.99
N LEU A 151 -18.26 -4.50 -5.86
CA LEU A 151 -17.06 -5.20 -6.30
C LEU A 151 -16.75 -6.42 -5.42
N ALA A 152 -16.91 -6.31 -4.11
CA ALA A 152 -16.70 -7.41 -3.16
C ALA A 152 -17.69 -8.57 -3.35
N GLN A 153 -18.91 -8.30 -3.83
CA GLN A 153 -19.88 -9.35 -4.17
C GLN A 153 -19.42 -10.22 -5.36
N GLY A 154 -18.72 -9.62 -6.33
CA GLY A 154 -18.21 -10.31 -7.52
C GLY A 154 -16.79 -10.86 -7.39
N ALA A 155 -15.99 -10.36 -6.45
CA ALA A 155 -14.61 -10.80 -6.23
C ALA A 155 -14.53 -12.17 -5.57
N LYS A 156 -13.55 -12.99 -5.99
CA LYS A 156 -13.21 -14.26 -5.35
C LYS A 156 -12.52 -14.04 -4.00
N HIS A 157 -11.75 -12.95 -3.90
CA HIS A 157 -10.99 -12.58 -2.70
C HIS A 157 -11.28 -11.13 -2.32
N VAL A 158 -11.76 -10.92 -1.11
CA VAL A 158 -12.04 -9.62 -0.51
C VAL A 158 -11.03 -9.39 0.60
N THR A 159 -10.17 -8.39 0.42
CA THR A 159 -9.00 -8.22 1.28
C THR A 159 -8.81 -6.81 1.76
N SER A 160 -8.08 -6.67 2.86
CA SER A 160 -7.75 -5.38 3.44
C SER A 160 -6.46 -5.40 4.23
N VAL A 161 -5.87 -4.22 4.42
CA VAL A 161 -4.75 -3.99 5.33
C VAL A 161 -5.12 -2.90 6.33
N CYS A 162 -4.55 -2.96 7.53
CA CYS A 162 -4.71 -1.95 8.57
C CYS A 162 -6.18 -1.75 8.96
N ASN A 163 -6.65 -0.51 9.10
CA ASN A 163 -8.04 -0.20 9.38
C ASN A 163 -8.94 -0.21 8.11
N GLY A 164 -8.42 -0.64 6.95
CA GLY A 164 -9.22 -0.86 5.74
C GLY A 164 -10.29 -1.95 5.92
N SER A 165 -10.09 -2.88 6.86
CA SER A 165 -11.11 -3.86 7.24
C SER A 165 -12.35 -3.22 7.85
N LEU A 166 -12.26 -2.02 8.45
CA LEU A 166 -13.43 -1.28 8.92
C LEU A 166 -14.28 -0.75 7.76
N VAL A 167 -13.65 -0.33 6.66
CA VAL A 167 -14.36 0.09 5.45
C VAL A 167 -15.15 -1.08 4.88
N LEU A 168 -14.51 -2.27 4.77
CA LEU A 168 -15.18 -3.49 4.36
C LEU A 168 -16.33 -3.86 5.32
N ALA A 169 -16.07 -3.85 6.63
CA ALA A 169 -17.08 -4.21 7.63
C ALA A 169 -18.29 -3.27 7.58
N ALA A 170 -18.07 -1.97 7.37
CA ALA A 170 -19.14 -0.97 7.23
C ALA A 170 -20.04 -1.22 6.01
N THR A 171 -19.57 -1.91 4.97
CA THR A 171 -20.42 -2.32 3.83
C THR A 171 -21.29 -3.55 4.13
N GLY A 172 -21.07 -4.22 5.26
CA GLY A 172 -21.74 -5.45 5.67
C GLY A 172 -21.14 -6.75 5.11
N VAL A 173 -20.13 -6.69 4.23
CA VAL A 173 -19.55 -7.91 3.60
C VAL A 173 -18.76 -8.77 4.58
N LEU A 174 -18.34 -8.22 5.72
CA LEU A 174 -17.63 -8.95 6.79
C LEU A 174 -18.54 -9.40 7.94
N ASN A 175 -19.87 -9.32 7.81
CA ASN A 175 -20.78 -9.74 8.87
C ASN A 175 -20.60 -11.23 9.20
N GLY A 176 -20.26 -11.53 10.45
CA GLY A 176 -19.94 -12.87 10.94
C GLY A 176 -18.58 -13.43 10.48
N LYS A 177 -17.73 -12.62 9.84
CA LYS A 177 -16.43 -13.02 9.32
C LYS A 177 -15.28 -12.55 10.19
N ARG A 178 -14.26 -13.39 10.35
CA ARG A 178 -13.00 -13.11 11.05
C ARG A 178 -12.17 -12.12 10.25
N SER A 179 -11.62 -11.10 10.90
CA SER A 179 -10.74 -10.14 10.24
C SER A 179 -9.69 -9.56 11.19
N ALA A 180 -8.50 -9.36 10.65
CA ALA A 180 -7.46 -8.52 11.23
C ALA A 180 -7.79 -7.05 11.01
N CYS A 181 -7.18 -6.21 11.84
CA CYS A 181 -7.22 -4.76 11.69
C CYS A 181 -5.95 -4.18 12.33
N HIS A 182 -5.72 -2.89 12.16
CA HIS A 182 -4.75 -2.18 12.97
C HIS A 182 -5.08 -2.34 14.47
N TRP A 183 -4.05 -2.58 15.29
CA TRP A 183 -4.20 -2.92 16.72
C TRP A 183 -4.99 -1.87 17.51
N ALA A 184 -4.89 -0.59 17.13
CA ALA A 184 -5.62 0.49 17.77
C ALA A 184 -7.14 0.47 17.53
N PHE A 185 -7.59 -0.22 16.47
CA PHE A 185 -8.97 -0.17 16.00
C PHE A 185 -9.62 -1.56 15.85
N VAL A 186 -8.90 -2.65 16.15
CA VAL A 186 -9.41 -4.00 15.88
C VAL A 186 -10.69 -4.32 16.64
N ASN A 187 -10.90 -3.79 17.85
CA ASN A 187 -12.16 -3.90 18.58
C ASN A 187 -13.37 -3.29 17.82
N LYS A 188 -13.14 -2.34 16.92
CA LYS A 188 -14.21 -1.68 16.15
C LYS A 188 -14.85 -2.59 15.11
N LEU A 189 -14.20 -3.69 14.72
CA LEU A 189 -14.78 -4.68 13.82
C LEU A 189 -16.11 -5.24 14.34
N ALA A 190 -16.19 -5.46 15.66
CA ALA A 190 -17.40 -5.98 16.30
C ALA A 190 -18.59 -5.03 16.19
N GLU A 191 -18.35 -3.71 16.12
CA GLU A 191 -19.41 -2.69 15.94
C GLU A 191 -20.08 -2.80 14.56
N TYR A 192 -19.41 -3.44 13.60
CA TYR A 192 -19.88 -3.69 12.23
C TYR A 192 -20.21 -5.17 11.96
N GLY A 193 -20.29 -6.00 13.01
CA GLY A 193 -20.64 -7.42 12.91
C GLY A 193 -19.51 -8.36 12.48
N ALA A 194 -18.30 -7.84 12.25
CA ALA A 194 -17.12 -8.68 12.00
C ALA A 194 -16.53 -9.22 13.31
N ILE A 195 -15.90 -10.40 13.25
CA ILE A 195 -15.23 -11.04 14.39
C ILE A 195 -13.79 -10.52 14.46
N PRO A 196 -13.42 -9.71 15.48
CA PRO A 196 -12.08 -9.16 15.60
C PRO A 196 -11.07 -10.25 15.94
N VAL A 197 -9.99 -10.37 15.16
CA VAL A 197 -8.89 -11.29 15.43
C VAL A 197 -7.57 -10.51 15.45
N PRO A 198 -6.86 -10.44 16.60
CA PRO A 198 -5.66 -9.61 16.79
C PRO A 198 -4.40 -10.30 16.28
N GLU A 199 -4.46 -10.84 15.07
CA GLU A 199 -3.34 -11.50 14.41
C GLU A 199 -2.81 -10.64 13.26
N ARG A 200 -1.55 -10.84 12.89
CA ARG A 200 -0.91 -10.08 11.80
C ARG A 200 -1.53 -10.39 10.44
N PHE A 201 -2.02 -11.61 10.27
CA PHE A 201 -2.74 -12.09 9.09
C PHE A 201 -3.92 -12.94 9.55
N VAL A 202 -5.08 -12.74 8.94
CA VAL A 202 -6.29 -13.52 9.21
C VAL A 202 -6.90 -13.93 7.89
N GLU A 203 -7.23 -15.22 7.78
CA GLU A 203 -7.99 -15.80 6.67
C GLU A 203 -9.30 -16.38 7.21
N ASP A 204 -10.37 -16.23 6.42
CA ASP A 204 -11.69 -16.82 6.66
C ASP A 204 -12.31 -17.27 5.34
N ASP A 205 -13.27 -18.20 5.44
CA ASP A 205 -14.09 -18.69 4.33
C ASP A 205 -13.24 -19.20 3.15
N ASP A 206 -12.31 -20.11 3.46
CA ASP A 206 -11.37 -20.75 2.54
C ASP A 206 -10.51 -19.78 1.71
N GLY A 207 -10.32 -18.55 2.20
CA GLY A 207 -9.56 -17.52 1.49
C GLY A 207 -10.39 -16.46 0.82
N ARG A 208 -11.72 -16.52 0.90
CA ARG A 208 -12.56 -15.46 0.37
C ARG A 208 -12.30 -14.15 1.11
N PHE A 209 -12.07 -14.20 2.42
CA PHE A 209 -11.72 -13.02 3.21
C PHE A 209 -10.32 -13.18 3.77
N MET A 210 -9.43 -12.23 3.45
CA MET A 210 -8.06 -12.23 3.96
C MET A 210 -7.66 -10.82 4.37
N SER A 211 -7.05 -10.66 5.54
CA SER A 211 -6.73 -9.33 6.07
C SER A 211 -5.37 -9.30 6.74
N GLY A 212 -4.64 -8.20 6.52
CA GLY A 212 -3.43 -7.86 7.24
C GLY A 212 -3.73 -6.90 8.39
N GLY A 213 -2.95 -6.99 9.46
CA GLY A 213 -2.98 -6.05 10.58
C GLY A 213 -2.45 -4.66 10.20
N GLY A 214 -1.81 -3.95 11.15
CA GLY A 214 -1.36 -2.58 10.93
C GLY A 214 -0.27 -2.43 9.86
N VAL A 215 -0.48 -1.51 8.93
CA VAL A 215 0.48 -0.91 8.00
C VAL A 215 1.46 -1.89 7.34
N THR A 216 2.61 -2.15 7.96
CA THR A 216 3.65 -3.04 7.42
C THR A 216 3.20 -4.49 7.32
N ALA A 217 2.12 -4.87 8.01
CA ALA A 217 1.50 -6.18 7.86
C ALA A 217 1.07 -6.45 6.40
N GLY A 218 0.88 -5.42 5.57
CA GLY A 218 0.55 -5.56 4.16
C GLY A 218 1.57 -6.38 3.37
N ILE A 219 2.87 -6.31 3.68
CA ILE A 219 3.90 -7.08 2.97
C ILE A 219 3.76 -8.59 3.31
N ASP A 220 3.71 -8.92 4.60
CA ASP A 220 3.53 -10.30 5.07
C ASP A 220 2.19 -10.90 4.60
N PHE A 221 1.12 -10.10 4.68
CA PHE A 221 -0.20 -10.46 4.14
C PHE A 221 -0.10 -10.81 2.65
N ALA A 222 0.54 -9.97 1.85
CA ALA A 222 0.61 -10.19 0.41
C ALA A 222 1.48 -11.39 0.04
N LEU A 223 2.56 -11.68 0.79
CA LEU A 223 3.33 -12.92 0.64
C LEU A 223 2.50 -14.17 0.95
N ARG A 224 1.63 -14.13 1.98
CA ARG A 224 0.70 -15.22 2.28
C ARG A 224 -0.36 -15.39 1.20
N VAL A 225 -0.92 -14.29 0.69
CA VAL A 225 -1.84 -14.31 -0.46
C VAL A 225 -1.15 -14.87 -1.71
N ALA A 226 0.09 -14.44 -1.99
CA ALA A 226 0.89 -14.97 -3.09
C ALA A 226 1.09 -16.49 -2.98
N ALA A 227 1.45 -16.98 -1.80
CA ALA A 227 1.63 -18.41 -1.56
C ALA A 227 0.34 -19.20 -1.80
N LYS A 228 -0.79 -18.66 -1.34
CA LYS A 228 -2.10 -19.29 -1.54
C LYS A 228 -2.53 -19.29 -3.00
N LEU A 229 -2.42 -18.16 -3.70
CA LEU A 229 -2.93 -18.02 -5.05
C LEU A 229 -1.99 -18.60 -6.12
N ARG A 230 -0.67 -18.50 -5.93
CA ARG A 230 0.35 -18.89 -6.92
C ARG A 230 1.35 -19.94 -6.43
N GLY A 231 1.17 -20.44 -5.21
CA GLY A 231 2.01 -21.48 -4.61
C GLY A 231 3.22 -20.90 -3.88
N GLN A 232 3.76 -21.71 -2.96
CA GLN A 232 4.87 -21.33 -2.08
C GLN A 232 6.10 -20.79 -2.85
N ARG A 233 6.47 -21.43 -3.96
CA ARG A 233 7.66 -21.03 -4.74
C ARG A 233 7.53 -19.62 -5.32
N ALA A 234 6.35 -19.22 -5.76
CA ALA A 234 6.14 -17.86 -6.29
C ALA A 234 6.27 -16.81 -5.18
N ALA A 235 5.80 -17.12 -3.97
CA ALA A 235 5.96 -16.26 -2.81
C ALA A 235 7.44 -16.16 -2.36
N GLU A 236 8.14 -17.28 -2.24
CA GLU A 236 9.57 -17.32 -1.88
C GLU A 236 10.44 -16.60 -2.93
N PHE A 237 10.18 -16.83 -4.22
CA PHE A 237 10.83 -16.09 -5.30
C PHE A 237 10.61 -14.59 -5.14
N THR A 238 9.37 -14.18 -4.91
CA THR A 238 9.04 -12.76 -4.73
C THR A 238 9.76 -12.18 -3.52
N GLN A 239 9.71 -12.87 -2.38
CA GLN A 239 10.40 -12.50 -1.15
C GLN A 239 11.89 -12.27 -1.39
N LEU A 240 12.56 -13.19 -2.10
CA LEU A 240 13.99 -13.09 -2.40
C LEU A 240 14.31 -11.95 -3.38
N VAL A 241 13.50 -11.77 -4.44
CA VAL A 241 13.72 -10.72 -5.45
C VAL A 241 13.64 -9.33 -4.86
N ILE A 242 12.79 -9.11 -3.84
CA ILE A 242 12.69 -7.83 -3.15
C ILE A 242 13.58 -7.73 -1.92
N GLU A 243 14.37 -8.77 -1.62
CA GLU A 243 15.22 -8.85 -0.43
C GLU A 243 14.43 -8.57 0.86
N TYR A 244 13.26 -9.19 1.01
CA TYR A 244 12.44 -9.03 2.20
C TYR A 244 12.99 -9.87 3.37
N ASP A 245 14.02 -9.33 4.01
CA ASP A 245 14.69 -9.81 5.22
C ASP A 245 14.68 -8.71 6.29
N PRO A 246 13.53 -8.47 6.95
CA PRO A 246 13.39 -7.33 7.84
C PRO A 246 14.22 -7.51 9.13
N ALA A 247 15.05 -6.52 9.46
CA ALA A 247 15.79 -6.42 10.71
C ALA A 247 15.44 -5.13 11.47
N PRO A 248 14.28 -5.07 12.17
CA PRO A 248 13.86 -3.86 12.88
C PRO A 248 14.88 -3.46 13.96
N PRO A 249 15.31 -2.17 14.02
CA PRO A 249 16.28 -1.72 15.03
C PRO A 249 15.68 -1.57 16.44
N PHE A 250 14.37 -1.71 16.59
CA PHE A 250 13.65 -1.59 17.86
C PHE A 250 12.54 -2.64 17.97
N HIS A 251 12.21 -3.04 19.21
CA HIS A 251 11.12 -3.96 19.53
C HIS A 251 9.85 -3.23 20.00
N SER A 252 9.37 -2.26 19.22
CA SER A 252 8.20 -1.44 19.56
C SER A 252 7.07 -1.50 18.52
N GLY A 253 7.10 -2.50 17.63
CA GLY A 253 6.14 -2.63 16.53
C GLY A 253 4.76 -3.15 16.93
N HIS A 254 4.61 -3.64 18.17
CA HIS A 254 3.34 -4.14 18.70
C HIS A 254 3.22 -3.74 20.19
N PRO A 255 2.02 -3.36 20.69
CA PRO A 255 1.81 -2.95 22.08
C PRO A 255 2.17 -4.02 23.13
N ARG A 256 2.23 -5.30 22.72
CA ARG A 256 2.69 -6.42 23.57
C ARG A 256 4.19 -6.32 23.96
N ASP A 257 4.99 -5.69 23.10
CA ASP A 257 6.46 -5.59 23.25
C ASP A 257 6.91 -4.16 23.57
N ALA A 258 6.11 -3.15 23.17
CA ALA A 258 6.44 -1.75 23.34
C ALA A 258 6.49 -1.33 24.82
N ARG A 259 7.43 -0.44 25.15
CA ARG A 259 7.55 0.12 26.50
C ARG A 259 6.27 0.91 26.87
N PRO A 260 5.79 0.85 28.13
CA PRO A 260 4.56 1.54 28.55
C PRO A 260 4.55 3.04 28.26
N GLU A 261 5.70 3.71 28.38
CA GLU A 261 5.86 5.14 28.04
C GLU A 261 5.59 5.43 26.56
N VAL A 262 5.99 4.53 25.66
CA VAL A 262 5.74 4.66 24.22
C VAL A 262 4.26 4.43 23.92
N ILE A 263 3.63 3.45 24.58
CA ILE A 263 2.18 3.21 24.45
C ILE A 263 1.40 4.46 24.89
N ALA A 264 1.77 5.07 26.02
CA ALA A 264 1.14 6.29 26.52
C ALA A 264 1.31 7.49 25.56
N MET A 265 2.48 7.62 24.91
CA MET A 265 2.69 8.62 23.86
C MET A 265 1.75 8.40 22.67
N VAL A 266 1.61 7.15 22.21
CA VAL A 266 0.69 6.83 21.11
C VAL A 266 -0.76 7.08 21.50
N ASP A 267 -1.17 6.73 22.72
CA ASP A 267 -2.53 7.00 23.21
C ASP A 267 -2.86 8.50 23.28
N LYS A 268 -1.86 9.37 23.43
CA LYS A 268 -2.05 10.83 23.39
C LYS A 268 -2.36 11.32 21.98
N GLU A 269 -1.64 10.79 20.99
CA GLU A 269 -1.82 11.15 19.57
C GLU A 269 -3.04 10.46 18.96
N LEU A 270 -3.34 9.23 19.41
CA LEU A 270 -4.48 8.42 18.98
C LEU A 270 -5.30 7.98 20.21
N PRO A 271 -6.23 8.84 20.69
CA PRO A 271 -7.00 8.59 21.90
C PRO A 271 -7.70 7.23 21.94
N GLY A 272 -7.24 6.37 22.85
CA GLY A 272 -7.82 5.06 23.12
C GLY A 272 -7.25 3.92 22.28
N ALA A 273 -6.13 4.12 21.59
CA ALA A 273 -5.45 3.08 20.83
C ALA A 273 -5.15 1.82 21.66
N SER A 274 -4.67 1.96 22.90
CA SER A 274 -4.41 0.84 23.82
C SER A 274 -5.64 -0.01 24.12
N ARG A 275 -6.85 0.56 24.01
CA ARG A 275 -8.12 -0.16 24.20
C ARG A 275 -8.48 -1.06 23.03
N GLY A 276 -7.81 -0.91 21.88
CA GLY A 276 -8.08 -1.69 20.68
C GLY A 276 -7.91 -3.19 20.90
N LEU A 277 -6.84 -3.60 21.59
CA LEU A 277 -6.61 -5.01 21.95
C LEU A 277 -7.30 -5.41 23.26
N ALA A 278 -7.30 -4.52 24.27
CA ALA A 278 -7.81 -4.82 25.61
C ALA A 278 -9.31 -5.18 25.66
N ARG A 279 -10.06 -4.90 24.58
CA ARG A 279 -11.50 -5.19 24.46
C ARG A 279 -11.81 -6.49 23.72
N ILE A 280 -10.79 -7.22 23.27
CA ILE A 280 -10.98 -8.52 22.62
C ILE A 280 -10.89 -9.63 23.69
N PRO A 281 -11.92 -10.48 23.87
CA PRO A 281 -11.88 -11.57 24.82
C PRO A 281 -10.68 -12.50 24.61
N GLY A 282 -9.96 -12.84 25.68
CA GLY A 282 -8.82 -13.77 25.64
C GLY A 282 -7.49 -13.17 25.21
N VAL A 283 -7.44 -11.87 24.91
CA VAL A 283 -6.22 -11.15 24.55
C VAL A 283 -5.70 -10.45 25.81
N ARG A 284 -4.50 -10.84 26.27
CA ARG A 284 -3.78 -10.16 27.37
C ARG A 284 -2.77 -9.18 26.82
#